data_AF-A0A062UA66-F1
#
_entry.id   AF-A0A062UA66-F1
#
_cell.length_a   1.000
_cell.length_b   1.000
_cell.length_c   1.000
_cell.angle_alpha   90.00
_cell.angle_beta   90.00
_cell.angle_gamma   90.00
#
_symmetry.space_group_name_H-M   'P 1'
#
loop_
_entity.id
_entity.type
_entity.pdbx_description
1 polymer ?
#
loop_
_entity_poly.entity_id
_entity_poly.type
_entity_poly.pdbx_seq_one_letter_code
_entity_poly.pdbx_strand_id
1 'polypeptide(L)'
;MTAVIIRRTTGMEEAAVITSALQAGGYSPSISNFHHAVNNWLLVPALGGVHIYLPAQEYESAKAYLRELHASAAKTLEAEFGPADMKPLKSRRIRGMLTLILLSTHIAVLYLIFRGALSLKQRLLPTQKKGLPQQ
;
A
#
# COMPACT_ATOMS: atom_id res chain seq x y z
N MET A 1 16.85 -15.98 -19.58
CA MET A 1 16.19 -14.69 -19.85
C MET A 1 16.23 -13.87 -18.58
N THR A 2 16.78 -12.65 -18.61
CA THR A 2 16.86 -11.75 -17.46
C THR A 2 15.63 -10.84 -17.44
N ALA A 3 15.00 -10.68 -16.28
CA ALA A 3 13.89 -9.75 -16.07
C ALA A 3 14.42 -8.47 -15.42
N VAL A 4 13.93 -7.32 -15.87
CA VAL A 4 14.29 -6.00 -15.34
C VAL A 4 13.03 -5.24 -14.91
N ILE A 5 13.17 -4.42 -13.87
CA ILE A 5 12.07 -3.60 -13.35
C ILE A 5 11.92 -2.37 -14.23
N ILE A 6 10.76 -2.20 -14.86
CA ILE A 6 10.45 -0.97 -15.62
C ILE A 6 9.91 0.14 -14.73
N ARG A 7 9.09 -0.21 -13.73
CA ARG A 7 8.50 0.76 -12.80
C ARG A 7 8.14 0.13 -11.46
N ARG A 8 8.20 0.95 -10.43
CA ARG A 8 7.65 0.67 -9.09
C ARG A 8 6.45 1.58 -8.88
N THR A 9 5.36 1.01 -8.37
CA THR A 9 4.09 1.70 -8.16
C THR A 9 3.66 1.56 -6.71
N THR A 10 2.83 2.50 -6.25
CA THR A 10 2.39 2.54 -4.85
C THR A 10 1.18 1.66 -4.58
N GLY A 11 0.44 1.26 -5.62
CA GLY A 11 -0.77 0.46 -5.52
C GLY A 11 -0.96 -0.47 -6.71
N MET A 12 -1.84 -1.45 -6.54
CA MET A 12 -2.15 -2.46 -7.56
C MET A 12 -2.85 -1.85 -8.78
N GLU A 13 -3.64 -0.80 -8.57
CA GLU A 13 -4.43 -0.14 -9.60
C GLU A 13 -3.51 0.53 -10.63
N GLU A 14 -2.50 1.27 -10.17
CA GLU A 14 -1.49 1.86 -11.05
C GLU A 14 -0.69 0.76 -11.78
N ALA A 15 -0.32 -0.31 -11.06
CA ALA A 15 0.38 -1.44 -11.66
C ALA A 15 -0.43 -2.13 -12.77
N ALA A 16 -1.73 -2.31 -12.55
CA ALA A 16 -2.65 -2.93 -13.50
C ALA A 16 -2.82 -2.07 -14.77
N VAL A 17 -2.96 -0.75 -14.62
CA VAL A 17 -3.07 0.18 -15.76
C VAL A 17 -1.81 0.13 -16.62
N ILE A 18 -0.63 0.23 -16.01
CA ILE A 18 0.64 0.20 -16.75
C ILE A 18 0.87 -1.15 -17.41
N THR A 19 0.58 -2.25 -16.71
CA THR A 19 0.71 -3.61 -17.25
C THR A 19 -0.22 -3.83 -18.44
N SER A 20 -1.47 -3.38 -18.35
CA SER A 20 -2.44 -3.48 -19.44
C SER A 20 -2.01 -2.63 -20.65
N ALA A 21 -1.50 -1.41 -20.42
CA ALA A 21 -0.98 -0.56 -21.48
C ALA A 21 0.22 -1.19 -22.20
N LEU A 22 1.14 -1.80 -21.45
CA LEU A 22 2.28 -2.54 -22.01
C LEU A 22 1.85 -3.78 -22.80
N GLN A 23 0.88 -4.55 -22.29
CA GLN A 23 0.32 -5.70 -23.02
C GLN A 23 -0.35 -5.26 -24.33
N ALA A 24 -1.09 -4.15 -24.32
CA ALA A 24 -1.67 -3.56 -25.53
C ALA A 24 -0.61 -3.13 -26.55
N GLY A 25 0.58 -2.72 -26.07
CA GLY A 25 1.75 -2.42 -26.90
C GLY A 25 2.52 -3.66 -27.39
N GLY A 26 2.06 -4.88 -27.08
CA GLY A 26 2.70 -6.12 -27.50
C GLY A 26 3.87 -6.58 -26.63
N TYR A 27 4.06 -5.98 -25.44
CA TYR A 27 5.11 -6.36 -24.50
C TYR A 27 4.66 -7.48 -23.55
N SER A 28 5.63 -8.10 -22.87
CA SER A 28 5.38 -9.22 -21.93
C SER A 28 5.60 -8.83 -20.46
N PRO A 29 4.82 -7.89 -19.89
CA PRO A 29 5.01 -7.44 -18.51
C PRO A 29 4.53 -8.48 -17.48
N SER A 30 5.15 -8.46 -16.30
CA SER A 30 4.75 -9.26 -15.13
C SER A 30 4.74 -8.41 -13.87
N ILE A 31 3.81 -8.68 -12.96
CA ILE A 31 3.65 -7.93 -11.70
C ILE A 31 4.16 -8.78 -10.54
N SER A 32 5.09 -8.25 -9.74
CA SER A 32 5.44 -8.88 -8.45
C SER A 32 4.57 -8.37 -7.31
N ASN A 33 4.59 -9.10 -6.19
CA ASN A 33 3.85 -8.74 -4.98
C ASN A 33 2.34 -8.63 -5.21
N PHE A 34 1.79 -9.19 -6.30
CA PHE A 34 0.36 -9.15 -6.63
C PHE A 34 -0.51 -9.61 -5.47
N HIS A 35 -0.18 -10.77 -4.90
CA HIS A 35 -0.91 -11.33 -3.75
C HIS A 35 -0.90 -10.38 -2.55
N HIS A 36 0.22 -9.73 -2.26
CA HIS A 36 0.32 -8.77 -1.16
C HIS A 36 -0.40 -7.46 -1.48
N ALA A 37 -0.33 -6.99 -2.73
CA ALA A 37 -1.01 -5.78 -3.15
C ALA A 37 -2.54 -5.91 -3.09
N VAL A 38 -3.07 -7.09 -3.40
CA VAL A 38 -4.52 -7.38 -3.36
C VAL A 38 -4.99 -7.69 -1.93
N ASN A 39 -4.26 -8.52 -1.17
CA ASN A 39 -4.76 -9.05 0.11
C ASN A 39 -4.23 -8.33 1.34
N ASN A 40 -3.04 -7.73 1.27
CA ASN A 40 -2.39 -7.09 2.41
C ASN A 40 -1.64 -5.82 1.98
N TRP A 41 -2.41 -4.85 1.49
CA TRP A 41 -1.92 -3.60 0.92
C TRP A 41 -1.02 -2.81 1.89
N LEU A 42 -1.17 -3.02 3.20
CA LEU A 42 -0.33 -2.41 4.25
C LEU A 42 1.14 -2.84 4.19
N LEU A 43 1.44 -4.02 3.62
CA LEU A 43 2.82 -4.51 3.47
C LEU A 43 3.50 -3.97 2.20
N VAL A 44 2.74 -3.47 1.23
CA VAL A 44 3.27 -3.02 -0.07
C VAL A 44 4.36 -1.96 0.07
N PRO A 45 4.25 -0.93 0.93
CA PRO A 45 5.32 0.06 1.11
C PRO A 45 6.61 -0.56 1.64
N ALA A 46 6.51 -1.51 2.58
CA ALA A 46 7.68 -2.19 3.14
C ALA A 46 8.38 -3.10 2.12
N LEU A 47 7.65 -3.58 1.11
CA LEU A 47 8.18 -4.38 0.00
C LEU A 47 8.78 -3.54 -1.14
N GLY A 48 8.84 -2.21 -0.99
CA GLY A 48 9.33 -1.30 -2.03
C GLY A 48 8.29 -0.98 -3.11
N GLY A 49 7.02 -1.32 -2.88
CA GLY A 49 5.91 -1.13 -3.81
C GLY A 49 5.55 -2.37 -4.62
N VAL A 50 4.69 -2.16 -5.61
CA VAL A 50 4.35 -3.15 -6.63
C VAL A 50 5.28 -2.93 -7.83
N HIS A 51 6.08 -3.94 -8.16
CA HIS A 51 7.04 -3.83 -9.26
C HIS A 51 6.48 -4.46 -10.53
N ILE A 52 6.74 -3.78 -11.65
CA ILE A 52 6.44 -4.29 -12.99
C ILE A 52 7.76 -4.70 -13.64
N TYR A 53 7.83 -5.94 -14.08
CA TYR A 53 8.97 -6.55 -14.74
C TYR A 53 8.73 -6.72 -16.23
N LEU A 54 9.80 -6.65 -17.01
CA LEU A 54 9.85 -6.97 -18.43
C LEU A 54 11.10 -7.80 -18.75
N PRO A 55 11.09 -8.59 -19.84
CA PRO A 55 12.32 -9.13 -20.41
C PRO A 55 13.31 -7.99 -20.71
N ALA A 56 14.60 -8.18 -20.39
CA ALA A 56 15.63 -7.15 -20.58
C ALA A 56 15.72 -6.65 -22.03
N GLN A 57 15.39 -7.50 -23.01
CA GLN A 57 15.38 -7.19 -24.43
C GLN A 57 14.30 -6.17 -24.80
N GLU A 58 13.20 -6.11 -24.03
CA GLU A 58 12.05 -5.24 -24.29
C GLU A 58 12.15 -3.90 -23.56
N TYR A 59 13.14 -3.72 -22.67
CA TYR A 59 13.15 -2.60 -21.73
C TYR A 59 13.20 -1.22 -22.40
N GLU A 60 14.14 -0.98 -23.30
CA GLU A 60 14.31 0.35 -23.92
C GLU A 60 13.14 0.69 -24.84
N SER A 61 12.63 -0.28 -25.60
CA SER A 61 11.47 -0.07 -26.48
C SER A 61 10.19 0.16 -25.66
N ALA A 62 9.94 -0.63 -24.62
CA ALA A 62 8.79 -0.44 -23.72
C ALA A 62 8.84 0.91 -22.99
N LYS A 63 10.03 1.35 -22.58
CA LYS A 63 10.22 2.66 -21.95
C LYS A 63 9.93 3.81 -22.92
N ALA A 64 10.33 3.70 -24.18
CA ALA A 64 9.99 4.68 -25.21
C ALA A 64 8.47 4.72 -25.46
N TYR A 65 7.84 3.55 -25.61
CA TYR A 65 6.39 3.42 -25.77
C TYR A 65 5.61 4.08 -24.62
N LEU A 66 5.98 3.81 -23.36
CA LEU A 66 5.32 4.43 -22.21
C LEU A 66 5.46 5.96 -22.17
N ARG A 67 6.58 6.51 -22.67
CA ARG A 67 6.77 7.97 -22.75
C ARG A 67 5.86 8.60 -23.80
N GLU A 68 5.74 7.97 -24.96
CA GLU A 68 4.85 8.42 -26.03
C GLU A 68 3.38 8.34 -25.60
N LEU A 69 3.01 7.23 -24.96
CA LEU A 69 1.68 7.05 -24.39
C LEU A 69 1.38 8.15 -23.35
N HIS A 70 2.31 8.42 -22.43
CA HIS A 70 2.14 9.45 -21.42
C HIS A 70 2.00 10.86 -22.02
N ALA A 71 2.74 11.16 -23.09
CA ALA A 71 2.67 12.46 -23.76
C ALA A 71 1.32 12.73 -24.45
N SER A 72 0.64 11.67 -24.89
CA SER A 72 -0.65 11.75 -25.63
C SER A 72 -1.87 11.38 -24.78
N ALA A 73 -1.68 10.71 -23.63
CA ALA A 73 -2.75 10.15 -22.82
C ALA A 73 -3.76 11.20 -22.35
N ALA A 74 -3.31 12.35 -21.83
CA ALA A 74 -4.22 13.37 -21.32
C ALA A 74 -5.19 13.88 -22.38
N LYS A 75 -4.67 14.17 -23.58
CA LYS A 75 -5.48 14.65 -24.71
C LYS A 75 -6.44 13.57 -25.23
N THR A 76 -5.97 12.33 -25.29
CA THR A 76 -6.78 11.18 -25.75
C THR A 76 -7.93 10.91 -24.79
N LEU A 77 -7.65 10.88 -23.48
CA LEU A 77 -8.65 10.67 -22.45
C LEU A 77 -9.68 11.80 -22.40
N GLU A 78 -9.26 13.05 -22.56
CA GLU A 78 -10.17 14.19 -22.59
C GLU A 78 -11.09 14.16 -23.82
N ALA A 79 -10.57 13.76 -24.98
CA ALA A 79 -11.38 13.62 -26.19
C ALA A 79 -12.42 12.49 -26.09
N GLU A 80 -12.09 11.39 -25.39
CA GLU A 80 -12.95 10.21 -25.30
C GLU A 80 -13.96 10.29 -24.13
N PHE A 81 -13.51 10.75 -22.96
CA PHE A 81 -14.30 10.74 -21.72
C PHE A 81 -14.72 12.14 -21.24
N GLY A 82 -14.29 13.20 -21.93
CA GLY A 82 -14.48 14.58 -21.50
C GLY A 82 -13.48 15.01 -20.41
N PRO A 83 -13.62 16.23 -19.87
CA PRO A 83 -12.71 16.76 -18.87
C PRO A 83 -12.77 15.93 -17.58
N ALA A 84 -11.59 15.61 -17.03
CA ALA A 84 -11.48 14.83 -15.81
C ALA A 84 -12.09 15.56 -14.60
N ASP A 85 -13.03 14.92 -13.90
CA ASP A 85 -13.60 15.43 -12.65
C ASP A 85 -12.64 15.16 -11.48
N MET A 86 -11.63 16.03 -11.33
CA MET A 86 -10.63 15.97 -10.26
C MET A 86 -11.23 16.49 -8.94
N LYS A 87 -12.12 15.70 -8.31
CA LYS A 87 -12.62 16.00 -6.96
C LYS A 87 -11.57 15.64 -5.89
N PRO A 88 -11.23 16.56 -4.97
CA PRO A 88 -10.32 16.24 -3.88
C PRO A 88 -10.90 15.12 -3.02
N LEU A 89 -10.03 14.25 -2.50
CA LEU A 89 -10.43 13.18 -1.60
C LEU A 89 -11.08 13.80 -0.35
N LYS A 90 -12.38 13.53 -0.13
CA LYS A 90 -13.11 14.03 1.04
C LYS A 90 -12.44 13.53 2.33
N SER A 91 -12.36 14.40 3.35
CA SER A 91 -11.81 14.09 4.68
C SER A 91 -12.39 12.84 5.36
N ARG A 92 -13.60 12.43 4.96
CA ARG A 92 -14.25 11.20 5.41
C ARG A 92 -13.52 9.93 4.98
N ARG A 93 -12.83 9.93 3.82
CA ARG A 93 -11.98 8.81 3.37
C ARG A 93 -10.70 8.68 4.19
N ILE A 94 -10.09 9.80 4.60
CA ILE A 94 -8.91 9.79 5.49
C ILE A 94 -9.28 9.16 6.83
N ARG A 95 -10.43 9.55 7.41
CA ARG A 95 -10.98 8.92 8.62
C ARG A 95 -11.22 7.42 8.42
N GLY A 96 -11.77 7.02 7.29
CA GLY A 96 -11.95 5.62 6.90
C GLY A 96 -10.63 4.83 6.84
N MET A 97 -9.59 5.40 6.22
CA MET A 97 -8.26 4.79 6.17
C MET A 97 -7.66 4.61 7.56
N LEU A 98 -7.73 5.64 8.41
CA LEU A 98 -7.23 5.56 9.79
C LEU A 98 -7.95 4.46 10.58
N THR A 99 -9.27 4.36 10.46
CA THR A 99 -10.03 3.28 11.11
C THR A 99 -9.65 1.89 10.59
N LEU A 100 -9.35 1.75 9.30
CA LEU A 100 -8.94 0.47 8.72
C LEU A 100 -7.56 0.04 9.23
N ILE A 101 -6.62 0.99 9.34
CA ILE A 101 -5.26 0.77 9.87
C ILE A 101 -5.34 0.32 11.33
N LEU A 102 -6.14 1.00 12.15
CA LEU A 102 -6.38 0.64 13.55
C LEU A 102 -7.00 -0.75 13.71
N LEU A 103 -7.92 -1.13 12.83
CA LEU A 103 -8.57 -2.45 12.86
C LEU A 103 -7.62 -3.57 12.40
N SER A 104 -6.77 -3.30 11.41
CA SER A 104 -5.80 -4.27 10.86
C SER A 104 -4.61 -4.54 11.77
N THR A 105 -4.29 -3.62 12.67
CA THR A 105 -3.17 -3.78 13.60
C THR A 105 -3.68 -4.43 14.89
N HIS A 106 -3.51 -5.76 14.98
CA HIS A 106 -3.70 -6.52 16.23
C HIS A 106 -2.90 -5.95 17.42
N ILE A 107 -2.00 -4.99 17.18
CA ILE A 107 -1.27 -4.19 18.17
C ILE A 107 -2.22 -3.45 19.12
N ALA A 108 -3.36 -2.93 18.64
CA ALA A 108 -4.34 -2.29 19.53
C ALA A 108 -4.98 -3.32 20.48
N VAL A 109 -5.28 -4.52 19.98
CA VAL A 109 -5.82 -5.63 20.78
C VAL A 109 -4.77 -6.14 21.77
N LEU A 110 -3.52 -6.32 21.35
CA LEU A 110 -2.41 -6.72 22.21
C LEU A 110 -2.11 -5.67 23.29
N TYR A 111 -2.18 -4.38 22.97
CA TYR A 111 -2.02 -3.28 23.93
C TYR A 111 -3.13 -3.29 24.99
N LEU A 112 -4.39 -3.52 24.58
CA LEU A 112 -5.52 -3.62 25.50
C LEU A 112 -5.42 -4.87 26.39
N ILE A 113 -4.99 -6.02 25.85
CA ILE A 113 -4.73 -7.24 26.63
C ILE A 113 -3.61 -7.01 27.64
N PHE A 114 -2.49 -6.39 27.21
CA PHE A 114 -1.36 -6.08 28.08
C PHE A 114 -1.76 -5.14 29.23
N ARG A 115 -2.50 -4.06 28.94
CA ARG A 115 -3.03 -3.17 29.99
C ARG A 115 -4.01 -3.87 30.92
N GLY A 116 -4.89 -4.72 30.38
CA GLY A 116 -5.80 -5.55 31.18
C GLY A 116 -5.03 -6.40 32.18
N ALA A 117 -4.02 -7.14 31.73
CA ALA A 117 -3.17 -7.98 32.57
C ALA A 117 -2.42 -7.17 33.66
N LEU A 118 -1.90 -5.97 33.31
CA LEU A 118 -1.21 -5.10 34.27
C LEU A 118 -2.15 -4.62 35.38
N SER A 119 -3.38 -4.22 35.01
CA SER A 119 -4.39 -3.76 35.97
C SER A 119 -4.88 -4.89 36.89
N LEU A 120 -4.96 -6.12 36.38
CA LEU A 120 -5.33 -7.29 37.17
C LEU A 120 -4.21 -7.65 38.17
N LYS A 121 -2.95 -7.62 37.72
CA LYS A 121 -1.77 -7.81 38.57
C LYS A 121 -1.72 -6.79 39.71
N GLN A 122 -2.03 -5.52 39.43
CA GLN A 122 -2.09 -4.46 40.44
C GLN A 122 -3.24 -4.63 41.44
N ARG A 123 -4.35 -5.26 41.05
CA ARG A 123 -5.47 -5.58 41.95
C ARG A 123 -5.22 -6.85 42.77
N LEU A 124 -4.49 -7.82 42.21
CA LEU A 124 -4.16 -9.09 42.86
C LEU A 124 -2.94 -8.99 43.78
N LEU A 125 -2.05 -8.02 43.57
CA LEU A 125 -0.99 -7.67 44.50
C LEU A 125 -1.52 -6.57 45.45
N PRO A 126 -2.04 -6.91 46.64
CA PRO A 126 -2.33 -5.89 47.63
C PRO A 126 -1.03 -5.15 47.91
N THR A 127 -1.07 -3.82 47.81
CA THR A 127 -0.03 -2.94 48.30
C THR A 127 0.21 -3.29 49.76
N GLN A 128 1.29 -4.04 50.05
CA GLN A 128 1.83 -4.08 51.40
C GLN A 128 2.23 -2.64 51.74
N LYS A 129 1.33 -1.92 52.41
CA LYS A 129 1.69 -0.77 53.24
C LYS A 129 2.65 -1.31 54.29
N LYS A 130 3.96 -1.21 54.05
CA LYS A 130 4.94 -1.17 55.12
C LYS A 130 4.74 0.17 55.84
N GLY A 131 3.89 0.13 56.86
CA GLY A 131 3.86 1.17 57.89
C GLY A 131 5.24 1.28 58.53
N LEU A 132 5.69 2.51 58.76
CA LEU A 132 6.79 2.80 59.66
C LEU A 132 6.50 2.20 61.04
N PRO A 133 7.46 1.56 61.71
CA PRO A 133 7.53 1.64 63.16
C PRO A 133 8.16 2.97 63.56
N GLN A 134 7.39 3.75 64.32
CA GLN A 134 7.93 4.72 65.27
C GLN A 134 8.83 3.96 66.25
N GLN A 135 10.06 4.42 66.45
CA GLN A 135 10.76 4.52 67.73
C GLN A 135 12.04 5.35 67.54
#